data_AF-S4XBM0-F1
#
_entry.id   AF-S4XBM0-F1
#
_cell.length_a   1.000
_cell.length_b   1.000
_cell.length_c   1.000
_cell.angle_alpha   90.00
_cell.angle_beta   90.00
_cell.angle_gamma   90.00
#
_symmetry.space_group_name_H-M   'P 1'
#
loop_
_entity.id
_entity.type
_entity.pdbx_description
1 polymer ?
#
loop_
_entity_poly.entity_id
_entity_poly.type
_entity_poly.pdbx_seq_one_letter_code
_entity_poly.pdbx_strand_id
1 'polypeptide(L)'
;MTQGFLFLSPFLVGGHTGYRTSDDIRAVVGGDVSEGPEAEAELDRVRAVRDGLTGLPGIVERLDIVGVGSGVQVPDVLLDQCLPTIIDAAVEARCCLLEFFADDVAGSELGAVLVNCTGEPSDCMMRDSREHLVFHVDRESVLDTLTADIAQTRDSGERAFVVVEPVDPSLSPVPGVSFVQTAALPDGRWTVEHRAVDRILEIDGGVDSPEDAVSIVAAFLAGDGEDFLALDWVDAGVDVDSGNVVRPVTFLFFRAADFDDAPEEFRTARDFDEASADFFAYVEDEGTAEEETPAELTDFAAWINRRAVQAADDPENPPSHLYMDLPLYPVRPHGRLLSVSVPLAANVHDDTFTDLMLHAAAEGLCMLETSGRVWVNASGPTTDCRVSLRGGGLLTSATPEALHSTLESAVIAGTTGFVLSVEPARRDTPSPVPGVRELQVGIGERCWIVHLLTDGGRFDLVDPGQTVADMVTVLTEYLSGDETALRDREWEDISEGKVPDETTRWQLSDSAGNVFNVGEAEVHVAVPMNYAPDLDWFQVADQVVPGDYITADRHLGTQWSVMWGHDFGEETYYQRIVDTREDAESLIHAYIDESEQEFLARGWDLVDND
;
A
#
# COMPACT_ATOMS: atom_id res chain seq x y z
N MET A 1 -7.47 -24.01 31.88
CA MET A 1 -8.38 -23.18 32.66
C MET A 1 -9.19 -22.36 31.65
N THR A 2 -10.10 -21.52 32.11
CA THR A 2 -10.80 -20.58 31.24
C THR A 2 -10.50 -19.18 31.74
N GLN A 3 -10.15 -18.28 30.81
CA GLN A 3 -9.97 -16.86 31.07
C GLN A 3 -11.28 -16.13 30.78
N GLY A 4 -11.76 -15.35 31.74
CA GLY A 4 -12.93 -14.50 31.56
C GLY A 4 -12.54 -13.11 31.06
N PHE A 5 -13.41 -12.54 30.23
CA PHE A 5 -13.31 -11.16 29.75
C PHE A 5 -14.62 -10.44 30.02
N LEU A 6 -14.55 -9.29 30.67
CA LEU A 6 -15.69 -8.48 31.07
C LEU A 6 -15.70 -7.16 30.29
N PHE A 7 -16.79 -6.92 29.57
CA PHE A 7 -17.10 -5.65 28.95
C PHE A 7 -17.86 -4.76 29.95
N LEU A 8 -17.39 -3.54 30.14
CA LEU A 8 -18.03 -2.51 30.95
C LEU A 8 -18.34 -1.28 30.10
N SER A 9 -19.52 -0.69 30.29
CA SER A 9 -19.79 0.62 29.69
C SER A 9 -18.97 1.69 30.43
N PRO A 10 -18.26 2.59 29.71
CA PRO A 10 -17.55 3.71 30.32
C PRO A 10 -18.46 4.62 31.17
N PHE A 11 -19.75 4.68 30.82
CA PHE A 11 -20.75 5.42 31.60
C PHE A 11 -20.85 4.91 33.04
N LEU A 12 -20.86 3.58 33.21
CA LEU A 12 -21.01 2.94 34.52
C LEU A 12 -19.78 3.11 35.40
N VAL A 13 -18.62 3.43 34.80
CA VAL A 13 -17.37 3.64 35.51
C VAL A 13 -17.23 5.07 36.05
N GLY A 14 -17.80 6.08 35.38
CA GLY A 14 -17.52 7.48 35.73
C GLY A 14 -18.46 8.54 35.18
N GLY A 15 -19.65 8.18 34.68
CA GLY A 15 -20.70 9.13 34.28
C GLY A 15 -20.30 10.09 33.15
N HIS A 16 -19.46 9.64 32.21
CA HIS A 16 -18.83 10.43 31.12
C HIS A 16 -17.82 11.51 31.56
N THR A 17 -17.40 11.52 32.82
CA THR A 17 -16.47 12.57 33.32
C THR A 17 -15.04 12.04 33.45
N GLY A 18 -14.24 12.31 32.41
CA GLY A 18 -12.78 12.18 32.40
C GLY A 18 -12.22 10.76 32.39
N TYR A 19 -10.89 10.68 32.26
CA TYR A 19 -10.10 9.47 32.42
C TYR A 19 -10.32 8.80 33.78
N ARG A 20 -10.22 7.47 33.81
CA ARG A 20 -10.26 6.66 35.02
C ARG A 20 -9.09 5.69 35.02
N THR A 21 -8.44 5.56 36.16
CA THR A 21 -7.33 4.62 36.34
C THR A 21 -7.83 3.18 36.30
N SER A 22 -6.93 2.22 36.06
CA SER A 22 -7.28 0.80 36.10
C SER A 22 -7.89 0.38 37.44
N ASP A 23 -7.45 0.98 38.55
CA ASP A 23 -7.98 0.68 39.88
C ASP A 23 -9.40 1.23 40.08
N ASP A 24 -9.71 2.40 39.52
CA ASP A 24 -11.07 2.95 39.52
C ASP A 24 -12.04 2.05 38.73
N ILE A 25 -11.61 1.57 37.55
CA ILE A 25 -12.42 0.68 36.71
C ILE A 25 -12.69 -0.64 37.44
N ARG A 26 -11.67 -1.22 38.07
CA ARG A 26 -11.83 -2.45 38.87
C ARG A 26 -12.76 -2.24 40.06
N ALA A 27 -12.70 -1.09 40.73
CA ALA A 27 -13.52 -0.79 41.90
C ALA A 27 -15.03 -0.75 41.60
N VAL A 28 -15.42 -0.50 40.35
CA VAL A 28 -16.82 -0.49 39.90
C VAL A 28 -17.39 -1.91 39.87
N VAL A 29 -16.55 -2.92 39.61
CA VAL A 29 -16.94 -4.34 39.60
C VAL A 29 -17.16 -4.83 41.04
N GLY A 30 -18.40 -4.64 41.52
CA GLY A 30 -18.84 -4.96 42.88
C GLY A 30 -19.55 -3.82 43.63
N GLY A 31 -19.66 -2.64 43.03
CA GLY A 31 -20.38 -1.47 43.58
C GLY A 31 -21.89 -1.46 43.26
N ASP A 32 -22.65 -0.65 43.98
CA ASP A 32 -24.06 -0.37 43.66
C ASP A 32 -24.13 0.47 42.37
N VAL A 33 -24.75 -0.07 41.32
CA VAL A 33 -24.86 0.60 40.02
C VAL A 33 -26.07 1.52 40.00
N SER A 34 -25.90 2.69 39.36
CA SER A 34 -26.95 3.69 39.22
C SER A 34 -28.20 3.12 38.55
N GLU A 35 -29.32 3.05 39.27
CA GLU A 35 -30.61 2.63 38.73
C GLU A 35 -31.21 3.73 37.84
N GLY A 36 -31.43 3.45 36.55
CA GLY A 36 -32.05 4.40 35.63
C GLY A 36 -32.13 3.90 34.18
N PRO A 37 -32.99 4.51 33.33
CA PRO A 37 -33.18 4.10 31.94
C PRO A 37 -31.92 4.24 31.08
N GLU A 38 -31.02 5.17 31.41
CA GLU A 38 -29.72 5.34 30.72
C GLU A 38 -28.76 4.19 31.06
N ALA A 39 -28.70 3.75 32.32
CA ALA A 39 -27.89 2.62 32.72
C ALA A 39 -28.36 1.30 32.08
N GLU A 40 -29.68 1.10 31.94
CA GLU A 40 -30.21 -0.10 31.25
C GLU A 40 -29.86 -0.08 29.75
N ALA A 41 -29.94 1.08 29.09
CA ALA A 41 -29.57 1.20 27.67
C ALA A 41 -28.07 0.90 27.44
N GLU A 42 -27.20 1.36 28.34
CA GLU A 42 -25.78 1.07 28.30
C GLU A 42 -25.48 -0.42 28.58
N LEU A 43 -26.19 -1.04 29.52
CA LEU A 43 -26.10 -2.49 29.75
C LEU A 43 -26.56 -3.30 28.54
N ASP A 44 -27.63 -2.90 27.86
CA ASP A 44 -28.12 -3.54 26.64
C ASP A 44 -27.10 -3.46 25.51
N ARG A 45 -26.42 -2.32 25.35
CA ARG A 45 -25.30 -2.16 24.41
C ARG A 45 -24.18 -3.15 24.71
N VAL A 46 -23.73 -3.21 25.97
CA VAL A 46 -22.67 -4.13 26.42
C VAL A 46 -23.07 -5.60 26.23
N ARG A 47 -24.35 -5.95 26.45
CA ARG A 47 -24.89 -7.30 26.16
C ARG A 47 -24.86 -7.62 24.67
N ALA A 48 -25.15 -6.66 23.79
CA ALA A 48 -25.11 -6.86 22.34
C ALA A 48 -23.70 -7.18 21.83
N VAL A 49 -22.66 -6.53 22.38
CA VAL A 49 -21.24 -6.82 22.06
C VAL A 49 -20.91 -8.28 22.39
N ARG A 50 -21.21 -8.71 23.62
CA ARG A 50 -21.03 -10.10 24.05
C ARG A 50 -21.77 -11.06 23.12
N ASP A 51 -23.02 -10.77 22.80
CA ASP A 51 -23.85 -11.67 22.00
C ASP A 51 -23.29 -11.83 20.58
N GLY A 52 -22.72 -10.77 19.99
CA GLY A 52 -21.99 -10.83 18.73
C GLY A 52 -20.79 -11.77 18.76
N LEU A 53 -20.06 -11.81 19.88
CA LEU A 53 -18.90 -12.69 20.06
C LEU A 53 -19.28 -14.16 20.26
N THR A 54 -20.44 -14.46 20.84
CA THR A 54 -20.82 -15.85 21.17
C THR A 54 -21.02 -16.79 19.97
N GLY A 55 -21.00 -16.26 18.73
CA GLY A 55 -20.98 -17.05 17.51
C GLY A 55 -19.59 -17.53 17.07
N LEU A 56 -18.52 -17.05 17.72
CA LEU A 56 -17.14 -17.35 17.33
C LEU A 56 -16.66 -18.70 17.88
N PRO A 57 -15.93 -19.51 17.08
CA PRO A 57 -15.29 -20.73 17.56
C PRO A 57 -14.36 -20.44 18.74
N GLY A 58 -14.58 -21.12 19.88
CA GLY A 58 -13.70 -21.02 21.05
C GLY A 58 -14.24 -20.21 22.23
N ILE A 59 -15.35 -19.49 22.06
CA ILE A 59 -16.03 -18.80 23.17
C ILE A 59 -17.02 -19.75 23.84
N VAL A 60 -16.78 -20.05 25.12
CA VAL A 60 -17.40 -21.22 25.79
C VAL A 60 -18.59 -20.85 26.66
N GLU A 61 -18.59 -19.69 27.32
CA GLU A 61 -19.67 -19.32 28.24
C GLU A 61 -19.93 -17.81 28.28
N ARG A 62 -21.19 -17.44 28.54
CA ARG A 62 -21.63 -16.06 28.79
C ARG A 62 -21.51 -15.77 30.28
N LEU A 63 -20.82 -14.69 30.61
CA LEU A 63 -20.78 -14.13 31.96
C LEU A 63 -21.73 -12.94 32.03
N ASP A 64 -22.73 -13.01 32.90
CA ASP A 64 -23.52 -11.85 33.30
C ASP A 64 -23.14 -11.49 34.73
N ILE A 65 -22.42 -10.38 34.92
CA ILE A 65 -22.19 -9.83 36.25
C ILE A 65 -23.28 -8.78 36.47
N VAL A 66 -24.34 -9.22 37.16
CA VAL A 66 -25.57 -8.46 37.38
C VAL A 66 -25.26 -7.01 37.78
N GLY A 67 -25.75 -6.08 36.97
CA GLY A 67 -25.67 -4.64 37.22
C GLY A 67 -24.42 -3.97 36.67
N VAL A 68 -23.31 -4.68 36.45
CA VAL A 68 -22.01 -4.04 36.19
C VAL A 68 -21.49 -4.25 34.76
N GLY A 69 -21.68 -5.44 34.19
CA GLY A 69 -21.13 -5.76 32.87
C GLY A 69 -21.54 -7.11 32.32
N SER A 70 -21.10 -7.36 31.09
CA SER A 70 -21.35 -8.60 30.36
C SER A 70 -20.04 -9.14 29.81
N GLY A 71 -19.86 -10.44 29.72
CA GLY A 71 -18.56 -11.02 29.40
C GLY A 71 -18.61 -12.36 28.72
N VAL A 72 -17.44 -12.82 28.29
CA VAL A 72 -17.21 -14.10 27.64
C VAL A 72 -16.11 -14.87 28.37
N GLN A 73 -16.15 -16.19 28.27
CA GLN A 73 -15.04 -17.05 28.70
C GLN A 73 -14.38 -17.74 27.52
N VAL A 74 -13.05 -17.77 27.55
CA VAL A 74 -12.22 -18.40 26.53
C VAL A 74 -11.31 -19.45 27.19
N PRO A 75 -11.23 -20.69 26.69
CA PRO A 75 -10.24 -21.66 27.13
C PRO A 75 -8.83 -21.16 26.85
N ASP A 76 -7.90 -21.36 27.79
CA ASP A 76 -6.49 -20.90 27.62
C ASP A 76 -5.87 -21.36 26.28
N VAL A 77 -6.27 -22.54 25.78
CA VAL A 77 -5.76 -23.12 24.53
C VAL A 77 -6.20 -22.38 23.26
N LEU A 78 -7.21 -21.51 23.35
CA LEU A 78 -7.72 -20.69 22.25
C LEU A 78 -7.56 -19.19 22.53
N LEU A 79 -6.93 -18.83 23.65
CA LEU A 79 -6.83 -17.46 24.10
C LEU A 79 -6.15 -16.55 23.05
N ASP A 80 -4.98 -16.97 22.55
CA ASP A 80 -4.22 -16.20 21.56
C ASP A 80 -4.99 -16.01 20.23
N GLN A 81 -5.92 -16.91 19.90
CA GLN A 81 -6.74 -16.82 18.69
C GLN A 81 -7.95 -15.89 18.87
N CYS A 82 -8.56 -15.89 20.05
CA CYS A 82 -9.79 -15.14 20.31
C CYS A 82 -9.53 -13.73 20.86
N LEU A 83 -8.41 -13.51 21.55
CA LEU A 83 -8.13 -12.26 22.25
C LEU A 83 -8.12 -11.02 21.33
N PRO A 84 -7.52 -11.04 20.13
CA PRO A 84 -7.57 -9.89 19.21
C PRO A 84 -9.02 -9.50 18.87
N THR A 85 -9.86 -10.48 18.52
CA THR A 85 -11.27 -10.24 18.18
C THR A 85 -12.09 -9.69 19.35
N ILE A 86 -11.76 -10.12 20.58
CA ILE A 86 -12.42 -9.61 21.80
C ILE A 86 -12.02 -8.15 22.06
N ILE A 87 -10.74 -7.82 21.86
CA ILE A 87 -10.24 -6.44 21.95
C ILE A 87 -10.90 -5.57 20.88
N ASP A 88 -10.93 -6.00 19.63
CA ASP A 88 -11.55 -5.26 18.52
C ASP A 88 -13.03 -4.96 18.78
N ALA A 89 -13.77 -5.95 19.28
CA ALA A 89 -15.17 -5.76 19.65
C ALA A 89 -15.34 -4.75 20.80
N ALA A 90 -14.41 -4.72 21.77
CA ALA A 90 -14.43 -3.72 22.84
C ALA A 90 -14.15 -2.31 22.28
N VAL A 91 -13.17 -2.18 21.38
CA VAL A 91 -12.79 -0.91 20.74
C VAL A 91 -13.92 -0.37 19.88
N GLU A 92 -14.47 -1.17 18.98
CA GLU A 92 -15.58 -0.80 18.09
C GLU A 92 -16.79 -0.35 18.92
N ALA A 93 -17.10 -1.12 19.96
CA ALA A 93 -18.22 -0.81 20.84
C ALA A 93 -17.91 0.26 21.89
N ARG A 94 -16.70 0.83 21.94
CA ARG A 94 -16.22 1.78 22.95
C ARG A 94 -16.52 1.33 24.39
N CYS A 95 -16.26 0.07 24.68
CA CYS A 95 -16.41 -0.53 26.01
C CYS A 95 -15.05 -0.69 26.66
N CYS A 96 -15.00 -0.57 28.00
CA CYS A 96 -13.82 -1.01 28.72
C CYS A 96 -13.78 -2.54 28.75
N LEU A 97 -12.60 -3.11 28.61
CA LEU A 97 -12.38 -4.56 28.62
C LEU A 97 -11.45 -4.94 29.76
N LEU A 98 -11.87 -5.88 30.59
CA LEU A 98 -11.10 -6.35 31.74
C LEU A 98 -10.99 -7.86 31.73
N GLU A 99 -9.82 -8.34 32.14
CA GLU A 99 -9.64 -9.75 32.46
C GLU A 99 -10.33 -10.10 33.77
N PHE A 100 -10.82 -11.33 33.84
CA PHE A 100 -11.55 -11.86 34.97
C PHE A 100 -11.17 -13.33 35.20
N PHE A 101 -10.55 -13.60 36.35
CA PHE A 101 -10.15 -14.96 36.73
C PHE A 101 -11.26 -15.59 37.57
N ALA A 102 -12.01 -16.51 36.95
CA ALA A 102 -13.18 -17.14 37.54
C ALA A 102 -12.82 -18.44 38.29
N ASP A 103 -12.10 -18.34 39.41
CA ASP A 103 -11.94 -19.48 40.33
C ASP A 103 -13.00 -19.38 41.45
N ASP A 104 -14.15 -20.04 41.22
CA ASP A 104 -15.20 -20.36 42.21
C ASP A 104 -15.81 -19.18 43.02
N VAL A 105 -16.89 -18.58 42.48
CA VAL A 105 -18.15 -18.03 43.09
C VAL A 105 -18.11 -17.18 44.39
N ALA A 106 -16.96 -16.94 45.03
CA ALA A 106 -16.88 -16.18 46.29
C ALA A 106 -15.66 -15.26 46.42
N GLY A 107 -14.81 -15.16 45.39
CA GLY A 107 -13.62 -14.32 45.43
C GLY A 107 -12.94 -14.13 44.08
N SER A 108 -13.73 -13.84 43.03
CA SER A 108 -13.19 -13.56 41.70
C SER A 108 -12.13 -12.46 41.74
N GLU A 109 -10.97 -12.73 41.16
CA GLU A 109 -9.88 -11.76 41.05
C GLU A 109 -10.00 -11.03 39.72
N LEU A 110 -10.03 -9.69 39.77
CA LEU A 110 -10.03 -8.85 38.58
C LEU A 110 -8.60 -8.74 38.07
N GLY A 111 -8.41 -9.02 36.78
CA GLY A 111 -7.12 -8.99 36.12
C GLY A 111 -6.76 -7.62 35.55
N ALA A 112 -6.02 -7.63 34.45
CA ALA A 112 -5.63 -6.42 33.74
C ALA A 112 -6.84 -5.71 33.09
N VAL A 113 -6.74 -4.39 32.95
CA VAL A 113 -7.65 -3.62 32.08
C VAL A 113 -6.97 -3.58 30.71
N LEU A 114 -7.55 -4.29 29.74
CA LEU A 114 -6.97 -4.41 28.39
C LEU A 114 -7.38 -3.25 27.49
N VAL A 115 -8.58 -2.71 27.68
CA VAL A 115 -9.09 -1.55 26.94
C VAL A 115 -9.71 -0.56 27.93
N ASN A 116 -9.23 0.67 27.92
CA ASN A 116 -9.76 1.79 28.70
C ASN A 116 -10.36 2.84 27.75
N CYS A 117 -11.69 2.83 27.65
CA CYS A 117 -12.47 3.80 26.88
C CYS A 117 -13.16 4.86 27.78
N THR A 118 -12.62 5.13 28.97
CA THR A 118 -13.15 6.19 29.86
C THR A 118 -12.69 7.57 29.39
N GLY A 119 -13.49 8.60 29.67
CA GLY A 119 -13.25 9.96 29.17
C GLY A 119 -13.88 10.24 27.80
N GLU A 120 -13.72 11.48 27.31
CA GLU A 120 -14.10 11.83 25.94
C GLU A 120 -13.05 11.25 24.97
N PRO A 121 -13.45 10.64 23.85
CA PRO A 121 -12.50 10.12 22.88
C PRO A 121 -11.55 11.21 22.40
N SER A 122 -10.24 10.93 22.41
CA SER A 122 -9.25 11.76 21.73
C SER A 122 -9.03 11.28 20.30
N ASP A 123 -8.37 12.13 19.51
CA ASP A 123 -7.86 11.80 18.18
C ASP A 123 -6.68 10.81 18.22
N CYS A 124 -6.17 10.49 19.41
CA CYS A 124 -5.11 9.52 19.64
C CYS A 124 -5.58 8.32 20.47
N MET A 125 -4.87 7.20 20.29
CA MET A 125 -4.83 6.08 21.21
C MET A 125 -3.43 5.93 21.80
N MET A 126 -3.37 5.24 22.93
CA MET A 126 -2.14 4.99 23.66
C MET A 126 -2.02 3.51 24.04
N ARG A 127 -0.81 2.96 23.92
CA ARG A 127 -0.44 1.59 24.32
C ARG A 127 0.70 1.61 25.33
N ASP A 128 0.66 0.71 26.30
CA ASP A 128 1.74 0.49 27.26
C ASP A 128 2.60 -0.74 26.92
N SER A 129 3.55 -1.10 27.79
CA SER A 129 4.46 -2.21 27.55
C SER A 129 3.82 -3.61 27.47
N ARG A 130 2.54 -3.72 27.79
CA ARG A 130 1.75 -4.95 27.78
C ARG A 130 0.61 -4.91 26.78
N GLU A 131 0.66 -3.97 25.85
CA GLU A 131 -0.36 -3.75 24.80
C GLU A 131 -1.74 -3.38 25.36
N HIS A 132 -1.81 -2.80 26.57
CA HIS A 132 -3.07 -2.26 27.07
C HIS A 132 -3.42 -0.96 26.35
N LEU A 133 -4.68 -0.82 25.90
CA LEU A 133 -5.15 0.28 25.08
C LEU A 133 -5.89 1.35 25.90
N VAL A 134 -5.59 2.63 25.64
CA VAL A 134 -6.30 3.80 26.20
C VAL A 134 -6.73 4.74 25.08
N PHE A 135 -8.01 5.14 25.05
CA PHE A 135 -8.60 5.97 23.98
C PHE A 135 -8.90 7.42 24.38
N HIS A 136 -8.73 7.75 25.66
CA HIS A 136 -8.68 9.14 26.12
C HIS A 136 -7.23 9.46 26.46
N VAL A 137 -6.56 10.11 25.53
CA VAL A 137 -5.14 10.41 25.62
C VAL A 137 -4.97 11.90 25.87
N ASP A 138 -4.60 12.22 27.10
CA ASP A 138 -4.20 13.54 27.53
C ASP A 138 -2.96 13.43 28.43
N ARG A 139 -2.47 14.57 28.93
CA ARG A 139 -1.28 14.58 29.79
C ARG A 139 -1.45 13.73 31.05
N GLU A 140 -2.65 13.71 31.64
CA GLU A 140 -2.93 13.01 32.90
C GLU A 140 -2.98 11.50 32.65
N SER A 141 -3.67 11.06 31.59
CA SER A 141 -3.76 9.64 31.26
C SER A 141 -2.42 9.05 30.83
N VAL A 142 -1.57 9.80 30.11
CA VAL A 142 -0.20 9.35 29.77
C VAL A 142 0.64 9.16 31.04
N LEU A 143 0.58 10.10 31.99
CA LEU A 143 1.32 10.01 33.25
C LEU A 143 0.86 8.82 34.09
N ASP A 144 -0.45 8.62 34.21
CA ASP A 144 -1.03 7.53 34.99
C ASP A 144 -0.71 6.17 34.40
N THR A 145 -0.86 6.01 33.08
CA THR A 145 -0.50 4.78 32.36
C THR A 145 0.99 4.48 32.53
N LEU A 146 1.86 5.46 32.32
CA LEU A 146 3.29 5.27 32.47
C LEU A 146 3.70 4.94 33.91
N THR A 147 3.07 5.57 34.91
CA THR A 147 3.31 5.27 36.34
C THR A 147 2.89 3.85 36.69
N ALA A 148 1.73 3.41 36.18
CA ALA A 148 1.25 2.04 36.37
C ALA A 148 2.19 1.02 35.72
N ASP A 149 2.69 1.32 34.52
CA ASP A 149 3.62 0.46 33.78
C ASP A 149 4.99 0.37 34.46
N ILE A 150 5.53 1.48 34.98
CA ILE A 150 6.75 1.49 35.81
C ILE A 150 6.59 0.61 37.05
N ALA A 151 5.46 0.71 37.76
CA ALA A 151 5.21 -0.10 38.94
C ALA A 151 5.16 -1.60 38.60
N GLN A 152 4.63 -1.92 37.42
CA GLN A 152 4.41 -3.27 36.92
C GLN A 152 5.66 -3.94 36.35
N THR A 153 6.58 -3.18 35.77
CA THR A 153 7.82 -3.68 35.15
C THR A 153 9.00 -3.73 36.12
N ARG A 154 8.89 -3.06 37.28
CA ARG A 154 9.95 -2.97 38.30
C ARG A 154 10.53 -4.33 38.73
N ASP A 155 9.69 -5.35 38.83
CA ASP A 155 10.07 -6.66 39.33
C ASP A 155 10.40 -7.67 38.22
N SER A 156 9.94 -7.45 36.98
CA SER A 156 10.19 -8.33 35.82
C SER A 156 11.50 -8.02 35.09
N GLY A 157 12.04 -6.80 35.25
CA GLY A 157 13.21 -6.34 34.51
C GLY A 157 12.90 -5.95 33.05
N GLU A 158 11.61 -5.91 32.69
CA GLU A 158 11.11 -5.33 31.45
C GLU A 158 11.24 -3.81 31.48
N ARG A 159 11.15 -3.16 30.32
CA ARG A 159 11.22 -1.70 30.21
C ARG A 159 9.81 -1.14 30.15
N ALA A 160 9.51 -0.20 31.03
CA ALA A 160 8.29 0.59 30.90
C ALA A 160 8.36 1.44 29.64
N PHE A 161 7.29 1.46 28.87
CA PHE A 161 7.15 2.33 27.71
C PHE A 161 5.69 2.66 27.44
N VAL A 162 5.49 3.78 26.75
CA VAL A 162 4.19 4.17 26.21
C VAL A 162 4.37 4.60 24.76
N VAL A 163 3.46 4.15 23.89
CA VAL A 163 3.32 4.61 22.51
C VAL A 163 2.01 5.36 22.39
N VAL A 164 2.05 6.57 21.86
CA VAL A 164 0.87 7.38 21.51
C VAL A 164 0.83 7.53 20.00
N GLU A 165 -0.27 7.14 19.40
CA GLU A 165 -0.49 7.19 17.95
C GLU A 165 -1.90 7.72 17.65
N PRO A 166 -2.11 8.42 16.53
CA PRO A 166 -3.44 8.87 16.16
C PRO A 166 -4.32 7.67 15.78
N VAL A 167 -5.60 7.71 16.16
CA VAL A 167 -6.54 6.60 15.84
C VAL A 167 -6.75 6.43 14.34
N ASP A 168 -6.52 7.51 13.59
CA ASP A 168 -6.41 7.56 12.15
C ASP A 168 -5.22 8.48 11.81
N PRO A 169 -4.31 8.11 10.88
CA PRO A 169 -3.15 8.95 10.53
C PRO A 169 -3.50 10.41 10.19
N SER A 170 -4.68 10.69 9.64
CA SER A 170 -5.16 12.03 9.32
C SER A 170 -5.48 12.89 10.54
N LEU A 171 -5.68 12.26 11.70
CA LEU A 171 -5.99 12.91 12.97
C LEU A 171 -4.72 13.18 13.80
N SER A 172 -3.53 13.04 13.21
CA SER A 172 -2.27 13.32 13.93
C SER A 172 -2.24 14.76 14.46
N PRO A 173 -2.08 14.96 15.78
CA PRO A 173 -1.95 16.29 16.38
C PRO A 173 -0.81 17.12 15.79
N VAL A 174 0.31 16.48 15.42
CA VAL A 174 1.43 17.12 14.74
C VAL A 174 1.57 16.53 13.34
N PRO A 175 1.36 17.33 12.28
CA PRO A 175 1.43 16.86 10.91
C PRO A 175 2.76 16.13 10.61
N GLY A 176 2.67 14.96 9.97
CA GLY A 176 3.82 14.14 9.59
C GLY A 176 4.36 13.23 10.70
N VAL A 177 3.87 13.34 11.94
CA VAL A 177 4.24 12.44 13.03
C VAL A 177 3.24 11.28 13.10
N SER A 178 3.73 10.05 12.94
CA SER A 178 2.91 8.82 12.93
C SER A 178 2.68 8.26 14.33
N PHE A 179 3.66 8.39 15.22
CA PHE A 179 3.52 8.09 16.64
C PHE A 179 4.61 8.79 17.44
N VAL A 180 4.39 8.94 18.74
CA VAL A 180 5.39 9.33 19.73
C VAL A 180 5.51 8.22 20.75
N GLN A 181 6.73 7.78 21.02
CA GLN A 181 7.06 6.75 21.99
C GLN A 181 7.96 7.30 23.07
N THR A 182 7.76 6.85 24.30
CA THR A 182 8.70 7.05 25.40
C THR A 182 9.03 5.73 26.05
N ALA A 183 10.30 5.50 26.37
CA ALA A 183 10.74 4.25 27.00
C ALA A 183 11.84 4.47 28.04
N ALA A 184 11.80 3.68 29.11
CA ALA A 184 12.83 3.68 30.15
C ALA A 184 14.14 3.05 29.65
N LEU A 185 15.26 3.73 29.87
CA LEU A 185 16.59 3.25 29.54
C LEU A 185 17.25 2.55 30.74
N PRO A 186 18.19 1.60 30.51
CA PRO A 186 18.87 0.86 31.58
C PRO A 186 19.68 1.73 32.56
N ASP A 187 20.05 2.94 32.17
CA ASP A 187 20.81 3.90 32.98
C ASP A 187 19.93 4.78 33.89
N GLY A 188 18.61 4.59 33.83
CA GLY A 188 17.61 5.34 34.60
C GLY A 188 17.11 6.61 33.91
N ARG A 189 17.58 6.90 32.69
CA ARG A 189 17.04 7.97 31.84
C ARG A 189 15.89 7.45 30.97
N TRP A 190 15.31 8.33 30.18
CA TRP A 190 14.21 8.04 29.27
C TRP A 190 14.57 8.46 27.86
N THR A 191 14.23 7.62 26.88
CA THR A 191 14.20 8.03 25.47
C THR A 191 12.81 8.54 25.15
N VAL A 192 12.73 9.60 24.34
CA VAL A 192 11.50 10.02 23.68
C VAL A 192 11.81 10.06 22.20
N GLU A 193 11.02 9.33 21.44
CA GLU A 193 11.16 9.17 20.02
C GLU A 193 9.84 9.53 19.34
N HIS A 194 9.91 10.12 18.16
CA HIS A 194 8.75 10.18 17.28
C HIS A 194 9.10 9.62 15.92
N ARG A 195 8.12 8.97 15.31
CA ARG A 195 8.23 8.52 13.93
C ARG A 195 7.70 9.61 13.03
N ALA A 196 8.54 10.05 12.10
CA ALA A 196 8.13 10.87 10.98
C ALA A 196 8.36 10.05 9.71
N VAL A 197 7.28 9.55 9.09
CA VAL A 197 7.27 8.85 7.78
C VAL A 197 8.38 7.79 7.59
N ASP A 198 9.59 8.20 7.22
CA ASP A 198 10.77 7.39 6.90
C ASP A 198 11.84 7.34 8.01
N ARG A 199 11.68 8.11 9.10
CA ARG A 199 12.70 8.27 10.15
C ARG A 199 12.11 8.09 11.54
N ILE A 200 12.96 7.59 12.43
CA ILE A 200 12.74 7.62 13.86
C ILE A 200 13.68 8.68 14.40
N LEU A 201 13.10 9.72 14.98
CA LEU A 201 13.80 10.85 15.57
C LEU A 201 13.74 10.71 17.09
N GLU A 202 14.89 10.71 17.74
CA GLU A 202 15.05 10.63 19.20
C GLU A 202 15.48 11.99 19.74
N ILE A 203 15.06 12.36 20.95
CA ILE A 203 15.60 13.54 21.64
C ILE A 203 17.10 13.32 21.94
N ASP A 204 17.95 14.24 21.49
CA ASP A 204 19.40 14.14 21.70
C ASP A 204 19.73 14.00 23.19
N GLY A 205 20.38 12.89 23.53
CA GLY A 205 20.73 12.59 24.91
C GLY A 205 19.55 12.27 25.82
N GLY A 206 18.33 12.05 25.34
CA GLY A 206 17.17 11.65 26.15
C GLY A 206 16.78 12.63 27.27
N VAL A 207 15.91 12.19 28.18
CA VAL A 207 15.41 12.99 29.31
C VAL A 207 15.62 12.30 30.66
N ASP A 208 15.68 13.08 31.74
CA ASP A 208 16.10 12.62 33.06
C ASP A 208 14.96 11.99 33.90
N SER A 209 13.70 12.23 33.52
CA SER A 209 12.55 11.78 34.31
C SER A 209 11.34 11.40 33.43
N PRO A 210 10.43 10.52 33.93
CA PRO A 210 9.19 10.22 33.22
C PRO A 210 8.31 11.46 33.08
N GLU A 211 8.35 12.42 34.02
CA GLU A 211 7.60 13.66 33.93
C GLU A 211 8.08 14.57 32.79
N ASP A 212 9.38 14.57 32.49
CA ASP A 212 9.94 15.28 31.34
C ASP A 212 9.50 14.61 30.03
N ALA A 213 9.53 13.27 29.98
CA ALA A 213 9.07 12.52 28.82
C ALA A 213 7.58 12.75 28.53
N VAL A 214 6.73 12.70 29.57
CA VAL A 214 5.30 13.03 29.49
C VAL A 214 5.09 14.46 29.00
N SER A 215 5.99 15.39 29.35
CA SER A 215 5.87 16.78 28.91
C SER A 215 6.09 16.93 27.39
N ILE A 216 6.97 16.12 26.80
CA ILE A 216 7.19 16.09 25.35
C ILE A 216 6.00 15.43 24.63
N VAL A 217 5.50 14.30 25.14
CA VAL A 217 4.28 13.65 24.61
C VAL A 217 3.07 14.60 24.71
N ALA A 218 2.96 15.36 25.80
CA ALA A 218 1.90 16.36 25.95
C ALA A 218 2.02 17.53 24.95
N ALA A 219 3.23 17.89 24.54
CA ALA A 219 3.43 18.90 23.49
C ALA A 219 2.93 18.38 22.13
N PHE A 220 3.18 17.11 21.81
CA PHE A 220 2.56 16.44 20.66
C PHE A 220 1.04 16.50 20.74
N LEU A 221 0.44 16.03 21.84
CA LEU A 221 -1.02 16.00 22.04
C LEU A 221 -1.68 17.39 21.99
N ALA A 222 -0.97 18.46 22.33
CA ALA A 222 -1.48 19.81 22.24
C ALA A 222 -1.63 20.32 20.80
N GLY A 223 -1.06 19.61 19.82
CA GLY A 223 -1.10 19.96 18.40
C GLY A 223 -0.24 21.18 18.02
N ASP A 224 0.68 21.56 18.90
CA ASP A 224 1.64 22.64 18.63
C ASP A 224 2.86 22.07 17.91
N GLY A 225 2.72 21.89 16.59
CA GLY A 225 3.76 21.30 15.75
C GLY A 225 5.04 22.13 15.71
N GLU A 226 4.98 23.46 15.84
CA GLU A 226 6.19 24.30 15.85
C GLU A 226 7.00 24.05 17.12
N ASP A 227 6.37 24.07 18.30
CA ASP A 227 7.06 23.84 19.57
C ASP A 227 7.56 22.38 19.70
N PHE A 228 6.79 21.41 19.21
CA PHE A 228 7.20 20.00 19.24
C PHE A 228 8.38 19.70 18.30
N LEU A 229 8.34 20.19 17.06
CA LEU A 229 9.39 19.93 16.07
C LEU A 229 10.65 20.78 16.31
N ALA A 230 10.57 21.85 17.11
CA ALA A 230 11.71 22.67 17.50
C ALA A 230 12.59 22.06 18.61
N LEU A 231 12.20 20.90 19.16
CA LEU A 231 13.05 20.17 20.11
C LEU A 231 14.30 19.61 19.41
N ASP A 232 15.33 19.30 20.20
CA ASP A 232 16.62 18.81 19.70
C ASP A 232 16.54 17.33 19.26
N TRP A 233 15.84 17.07 18.15
CA TRP A 233 15.69 15.75 17.56
C TRP A 233 16.94 15.31 16.78
N VAL A 234 17.35 14.07 16.96
CA VAL A 234 18.43 13.41 16.21
C VAL A 234 17.94 12.12 15.57
N ASP A 235 18.46 11.80 14.39
CA ASP A 235 18.11 10.56 13.69
C ASP A 235 18.65 9.34 14.46
N ALA A 236 17.75 8.47 14.92
CA ALA A 236 18.08 7.28 15.69
C ALA A 236 18.72 6.17 14.83
N GLY A 237 18.76 6.33 13.49
CA GLY A 237 19.55 5.51 12.59
C GLY A 237 19.15 4.03 12.52
N VAL A 238 17.90 3.71 12.88
CA VAL A 238 17.40 2.32 12.81
C VAL A 238 16.70 2.09 11.48
N ASP A 239 17.36 1.39 10.56
CA ASP A 239 16.73 0.69 9.44
C ASP A 239 15.91 -0.47 10.05
N VAL A 240 14.66 -0.19 10.42
CA VAL A 240 13.72 -1.23 10.86
C VAL A 240 13.04 -1.79 9.61
N ASP A 241 13.14 -3.11 9.45
CA ASP A 241 12.32 -3.92 8.55
C ASP A 241 10.83 -3.64 8.83
N SER A 242 10.28 -2.64 8.15
CA SER A 242 8.89 -2.23 8.32
C SER A 242 8.03 -2.99 7.32
N GLY A 243 7.29 -3.97 7.82
CA GLY A 243 6.16 -4.54 7.08
C GLY A 243 5.27 -3.40 6.54
N ASN A 244 5.09 -3.39 5.22
CA ASN A 244 4.12 -2.61 4.44
C ASN A 244 3.85 -1.17 4.88
N VAL A 245 4.89 -0.37 5.20
CA VAL A 245 4.75 1.08 5.22
C VAL A 245 4.97 1.60 3.80
N VAL A 246 3.93 2.20 3.24
CA VAL A 246 3.94 2.93 1.97
C VAL A 246 4.93 4.10 2.08
N ARG A 247 6.14 3.96 1.53
CA ARG A 247 7.14 5.05 1.51
C ARG A 247 6.71 6.09 0.47
N PRO A 248 6.53 7.37 0.83
CA PRO A 248 6.28 8.38 -0.17
C PRO A 248 7.51 8.57 -1.04
N VAL A 249 7.27 8.61 -2.35
CA VAL A 249 8.27 8.84 -3.38
C VAL A 249 8.19 10.30 -3.76
N THR A 250 9.33 10.97 -3.74
CA THR A 250 9.43 12.38 -4.12
C THR A 250 9.78 12.49 -5.60
N PHE A 251 8.98 13.28 -6.31
CA PHE A 251 9.14 13.62 -7.70
C PHE A 251 9.50 15.09 -7.85
N LEU A 252 10.50 15.34 -8.69
CA LEU A 252 10.92 16.66 -9.10
C LEU A 252 10.37 16.94 -10.50
N PHE A 253 9.71 18.08 -10.66
CA PHE A 253 9.17 18.57 -11.91
C PHE A 253 9.89 19.84 -12.32
N PHE A 254 10.33 19.89 -13.58
CA PHE A 254 11.10 21.01 -14.13
C PHE A 254 10.98 21.05 -15.66
N ARG A 255 11.26 22.20 -16.27
CA ARG A 255 11.41 22.27 -17.73
C ARG A 255 12.81 21.84 -18.10
N ALA A 256 12.95 20.99 -19.13
CA ALA A 256 14.27 20.58 -19.61
C ALA A 256 15.16 21.81 -19.88
N ALA A 257 14.61 22.83 -20.56
CA ALA A 257 15.29 24.07 -20.91
C ALA A 257 15.84 24.90 -19.74
N ASP A 258 15.35 24.69 -18.51
CA ASP A 258 15.84 25.42 -17.34
C ASP A 258 17.19 24.92 -16.84
N PHE A 259 17.55 23.68 -17.20
CA PHE A 259 18.76 22.98 -16.79
C PHE A 259 19.50 22.39 -18.00
N ASP A 260 19.24 22.94 -19.18
CA ASP A 260 19.79 22.48 -20.44
C ASP A 260 20.53 23.58 -21.20
N ASP A 261 21.74 23.22 -21.65
CA ASP A 261 22.56 24.06 -22.53
C ASP A 261 22.09 23.98 -24.00
N ALA A 262 21.22 23.01 -24.35
CA ALA A 262 20.68 22.78 -25.70
C ALA A 262 19.16 22.47 -25.69
N PRO A 263 18.28 23.45 -25.38
CA PRO A 263 16.86 23.27 -25.02
C PRO A 263 15.89 22.69 -26.09
N GLU A 264 16.40 22.16 -27.21
CA GLU A 264 15.62 21.52 -28.27
C GLU A 264 16.14 20.12 -28.65
N GLU A 265 17.20 19.65 -27.98
CA GLU A 265 17.75 18.31 -28.20
C GLU A 265 17.15 17.32 -27.19
N PHE A 266 16.96 16.08 -27.62
CA PHE A 266 16.48 15.01 -26.74
C PHE A 266 17.59 14.58 -25.79
N ARG A 267 17.28 14.52 -24.50
CA ARG A 267 18.16 13.99 -23.46
C ARG A 267 17.86 12.53 -23.18
N THR A 268 18.91 11.72 -23.12
CA THR A 268 18.83 10.31 -22.73
C THR A 268 18.63 10.19 -21.21
N ALA A 269 18.19 9.03 -20.74
CA ALA A 269 18.09 8.76 -19.30
C ALA A 269 19.43 8.95 -18.58
N ARG A 270 20.54 8.67 -19.26
CA ARG A 270 21.89 8.90 -18.76
C ARG A 270 22.21 10.39 -18.57
N ASP A 271 21.77 11.24 -19.49
CA ASP A 271 22.00 12.69 -19.37
C ASP A 271 21.25 13.27 -18.17
N PHE A 272 20.06 12.73 -17.85
CA PHE A 272 19.33 13.08 -16.63
C PHE A 272 19.99 12.53 -15.36
N ASP A 273 20.52 11.31 -15.40
CA ASP A 273 21.27 10.73 -14.28
C ASP A 273 22.53 11.55 -13.97
N GLU A 274 23.28 11.96 -15.01
CA GLU A 274 24.46 12.82 -14.87
C GLU A 274 24.10 14.22 -14.32
N ALA A 275 22.90 14.74 -14.61
CA ALA A 275 22.41 16.03 -14.11
C ALA A 275 21.65 15.94 -12.77
N SER A 276 21.41 14.73 -12.23
CA SER A 276 20.58 14.51 -11.04
C SER A 276 21.08 15.28 -9.81
N ALA A 277 22.39 15.27 -9.58
CA ALA A 277 23.02 15.99 -8.48
C ALA A 277 22.79 17.51 -8.53
N ASP A 278 22.76 18.10 -9.74
CA ASP A 278 22.52 19.53 -9.91
C ASP A 278 21.05 19.90 -9.61
N PHE A 279 20.10 19.02 -9.95
CA PHE A 279 18.69 19.23 -9.58
C PHE A 279 18.50 19.20 -8.05
N PHE A 280 19.13 18.26 -7.34
CA PHE A 280 19.02 18.19 -5.87
C PHE A 280 19.72 19.36 -5.19
N ALA A 281 20.92 19.72 -5.65
CA ALA A 281 21.64 20.88 -5.12
C ALA A 281 20.83 22.18 -5.29
N TYR A 282 20.07 22.31 -6.38
CA TYR A 282 19.18 23.45 -6.60
C TYR A 282 18.04 23.50 -5.57
N VAL A 283 17.47 22.35 -5.18
CA VAL A 283 16.40 22.28 -4.15
C VAL A 283 16.91 22.64 -2.76
N GLU A 284 18.16 22.31 -2.44
CA GLU A 284 18.76 22.55 -1.13
C GLU A 284 19.29 23.99 -0.95
N ASP A 285 19.45 24.75 -2.03
CA ASP A 285 19.95 26.13 -1.98
C ASP A 285 18.81 27.13 -1.70
N GLU A 286 18.75 27.61 -0.45
CA GLU A 286 17.78 28.62 0.02
C GLU A 286 17.77 29.92 -0.82
N GLY A 287 18.83 30.23 -1.57
CA GLY A 287 18.92 31.42 -2.42
C GLY A 287 18.15 31.30 -3.74
N THR A 288 17.76 30.10 -4.16
CA THR A 288 17.07 29.85 -5.44
C THR A 288 15.58 30.19 -5.42
N ALA A 289 15.00 30.38 -4.22
CA ALA A 289 13.63 30.82 -4.00
C ALA A 289 13.31 32.19 -4.65
N GLU A 290 14.34 33.00 -4.88
CA GLU A 290 14.22 34.35 -5.46
C GLU A 290 14.17 34.34 -7.00
N GLU A 291 14.39 33.19 -7.66
CA GLU A 291 14.30 33.08 -9.12
C GLU A 291 12.86 33.15 -9.63
N GLU A 292 12.67 33.68 -10.85
CA GLU A 292 11.35 33.78 -11.47
C GLU A 292 10.80 32.39 -11.80
N THR A 293 9.68 32.03 -11.16
CA THR A 293 9.02 30.74 -11.36
C THR A 293 8.34 30.66 -12.73
N PRO A 294 8.61 29.61 -13.53
CA PRO A 294 7.91 29.33 -14.77
C PRO A 294 6.39 29.25 -14.59
N ALA A 295 5.65 29.79 -15.57
CA ALA A 295 4.19 29.76 -15.55
C ALA A 295 3.67 28.31 -15.59
N GLU A 296 4.33 27.44 -16.36
CA GLU A 296 3.99 26.03 -16.51
C GLU A 296 4.05 25.29 -15.16
N LEU A 297 5.10 25.53 -14.35
CA LEU A 297 5.21 24.95 -13.01
C LEU A 297 4.19 25.53 -12.04
N THR A 298 3.86 26.82 -12.16
CA THR A 298 2.83 27.46 -11.34
C THR A 298 1.45 26.90 -11.66
N ASP A 299 1.13 26.74 -12.94
CA ASP A 299 -0.15 26.20 -13.42
C ASP A 299 -0.30 24.72 -13.08
N PHE A 300 0.78 23.95 -13.23
CA PHE A 300 0.85 22.54 -12.83
C PHE A 300 0.70 22.38 -11.32
N ALA A 301 1.42 23.15 -10.50
CA ALA A 301 1.23 23.16 -9.04
C ALA A 301 -0.21 23.55 -8.64
N ALA A 302 -0.80 24.55 -9.32
CA ALA A 302 -2.19 24.92 -9.08
C ALA A 302 -3.16 23.80 -9.49
N TRP A 303 -2.86 23.04 -10.55
CA TRP A 303 -3.63 21.86 -10.95
C TRP A 303 -3.52 20.73 -9.92
N ILE A 304 -2.32 20.43 -9.43
CA ILE A 304 -2.09 19.43 -8.36
C ILE A 304 -2.88 19.84 -7.12
N ASN A 305 -2.71 21.08 -6.67
CA ASN A 305 -3.40 21.60 -5.49
C ASN A 305 -4.93 21.57 -5.62
N ARG A 306 -5.50 21.81 -6.80
CA ARG A 306 -6.96 21.68 -7.03
C ARG A 306 -7.45 20.25 -6.89
N ARG A 307 -6.61 19.26 -7.21
CA ARG A 307 -6.93 17.83 -7.12
C ARG A 307 -6.61 17.23 -5.76
N ALA A 308 -5.74 17.86 -4.98
CA ALA A 308 -5.29 17.39 -3.66
C ALA A 308 -6.20 17.81 -2.47
N VAL A 309 -7.43 18.28 -2.68
CA VAL A 309 -8.21 18.98 -1.63
C VAL A 309 -9.07 18.04 -0.75
N GLN A 310 -8.72 17.95 0.55
CA GLN A 310 -9.54 17.40 1.64
C GLN A 310 -10.77 18.26 2.05
N ALA A 311 -10.98 19.44 1.46
CA ALA A 311 -12.02 20.41 1.86
C ALA A 311 -13.15 20.65 0.83
N ALA A 312 -13.44 19.70 -0.08
CA ALA A 312 -14.56 19.83 -1.02
C ALA A 312 -15.88 19.39 -0.36
N ASP A 313 -16.49 20.29 0.44
CA ASP A 313 -17.88 20.20 0.93
C ASP A 313 -18.89 20.37 -0.23
N ASP A 314 -18.91 19.45 -1.21
CA ASP A 314 -20.05 19.31 -2.13
C ASP A 314 -20.97 18.17 -1.64
N PRO A 315 -22.10 18.48 -0.99
CA PRO A 315 -22.99 17.48 -0.40
C PRO A 315 -23.77 16.63 -1.41
N GLU A 316 -23.70 16.93 -2.71
CA GLU A 316 -24.30 16.06 -3.74
C GLU A 316 -23.27 15.27 -4.58
N ASN A 317 -21.96 15.55 -4.45
CA ASN A 317 -20.91 14.79 -5.15
C ASN A 317 -19.47 14.95 -4.59
N PRO A 318 -19.07 14.24 -3.51
CA PRO A 318 -17.65 14.08 -3.16
C PRO A 318 -16.97 12.99 -4.03
N PRO A 319 -15.76 13.20 -4.62
CA PRO A 319 -15.09 12.17 -5.44
C PRO A 319 -14.33 11.12 -4.59
N SER A 320 -14.19 9.90 -5.14
CA SER A 320 -13.54 8.72 -4.56
C SER A 320 -12.17 9.02 -3.91
N HIS A 321 -12.15 9.01 -2.58
CA HIS A 321 -11.02 9.09 -1.64
C HIS A 321 -9.61 9.37 -2.22
N LEU A 322 -9.39 10.67 -2.46
CA LEU A 322 -8.11 11.41 -2.47
C LEU A 322 -7.16 11.13 -3.66
N TYR A 323 -7.38 11.88 -4.74
CA TYR A 323 -6.61 11.78 -6.00
C TYR A 323 -5.11 12.05 -5.87
N MET A 324 -4.61 12.72 -4.82
CA MET A 324 -3.19 12.79 -4.43
C MET A 324 -3.15 13.20 -2.96
N ASP A 325 -2.80 12.28 -2.05
CA ASP A 325 -2.51 12.63 -0.65
C ASP A 325 -1.12 13.27 -0.60
N LEU A 326 -1.05 14.58 -0.33
CA LEU A 326 0.20 15.32 -0.38
C LEU A 326 0.66 15.65 1.05
N PRO A 327 1.81 15.13 1.50
CA PRO A 327 2.32 15.39 2.85
C PRO A 327 2.69 16.87 3.05
N LEU A 328 2.90 17.62 1.97
CA LEU A 328 3.14 19.06 1.97
C LEU A 328 2.10 19.74 1.07
N TYR A 329 1.02 20.26 1.67
CA TYR A 329 -0.03 21.01 0.97
C TYR A 329 -0.11 22.47 1.48
N PRO A 330 -0.29 23.47 0.59
CA PRO A 330 -0.27 23.35 -0.86
C PRO A 330 1.16 23.18 -1.41
N VAL A 331 1.33 22.38 -2.46
CA VAL A 331 2.60 22.31 -3.18
C VAL A 331 2.87 23.62 -3.89
N ARG A 332 4.11 24.11 -3.82
CA ARG A 332 4.53 25.34 -4.49
C ARG A 332 5.87 25.12 -5.17
N PRO A 333 6.08 25.65 -6.39
CA PRO A 333 7.39 25.62 -6.99
C PRO A 333 8.38 26.44 -6.15
N HIS A 334 9.63 26.02 -6.16
CA HIS A 334 10.78 26.72 -5.60
C HIS A 334 11.66 27.16 -6.78
N GLY A 335 11.57 28.44 -7.18
CA GLY A 335 12.22 28.93 -8.39
C GLY A 335 11.76 28.14 -9.62
N ARG A 336 12.68 27.42 -10.29
CA ARG A 336 12.44 26.65 -11.52
C ARG A 336 12.13 25.17 -11.32
N LEU A 337 11.84 24.75 -10.09
CA LEU A 337 11.62 23.35 -9.76
C LEU A 337 10.42 23.19 -8.83
N LEU A 338 9.60 22.18 -9.06
CA LEU A 338 8.50 21.80 -8.18
C LEU A 338 8.77 20.41 -7.62
N SER A 339 8.84 20.30 -6.29
CA SER A 339 8.98 19.02 -5.60
C SER A 339 7.63 18.58 -5.05
N VAL A 340 7.24 17.34 -5.35
CA VAL A 340 5.98 16.76 -4.90
C VAL A 340 6.27 15.36 -4.37
N SER A 341 5.96 15.14 -3.09
CA SER A 341 6.03 13.80 -2.50
C SER A 341 4.67 13.16 -2.59
N VAL A 342 4.60 11.97 -3.16
CA VAL A 342 3.36 11.20 -3.31
C VAL A 342 3.54 9.90 -2.53
N PRO A 343 2.63 9.52 -1.62
CA PRO A 343 2.61 8.21 -0.99
C PRO A 343 2.30 7.16 -2.06
N LEU A 344 3.34 6.69 -2.75
CA LEU A 344 3.19 5.59 -3.69
C LEU A 344 3.03 4.32 -2.87
N ALA A 345 1.79 3.83 -2.78
CA ALA A 345 1.56 2.43 -2.42
C ALA A 345 2.48 1.56 -3.29
N ALA A 346 2.97 0.44 -2.77
CA ALA A 346 3.96 -0.42 -3.43
C ALA A 346 3.58 -0.86 -4.87
N ASN A 347 2.33 -0.63 -5.27
CA ASN A 347 1.79 -0.86 -6.60
C ASN A 347 1.87 0.43 -7.45
N VAL A 348 2.94 0.59 -8.21
CA VAL A 348 3.15 1.72 -9.14
C VAL A 348 2.26 1.58 -10.39
N HIS A 349 0.93 1.55 -10.24
CA HIS A 349 -0.06 1.58 -11.34
C HIS A 349 -1.43 2.15 -10.89
N ASP A 350 -1.44 3.19 -10.05
CA ASP A 350 -2.67 3.92 -9.74
C ASP A 350 -3.03 4.91 -10.86
N ASP A 351 -4.32 5.08 -11.15
CA ASP A 351 -4.86 6.02 -12.14
C ASP A 351 -4.38 7.46 -11.86
N THR A 352 -4.21 7.79 -10.58
CA THR A 352 -3.58 8.99 -10.05
C THR A 352 -2.19 9.25 -10.62
N PHE A 353 -1.32 8.25 -10.55
CA PHE A 353 0.08 8.35 -10.96
C PHE A 353 0.17 8.50 -12.48
N THR A 354 -0.69 7.77 -13.20
CA THR A 354 -0.83 7.89 -14.65
C THR A 354 -1.29 9.29 -15.05
N ASP A 355 -2.30 9.88 -14.39
CA ASP A 355 -2.76 11.24 -14.70
C ASP A 355 -1.71 12.30 -14.37
N LEU A 356 -0.94 12.12 -13.30
CA LEU A 356 0.18 12.99 -12.95
C LEU A 356 1.24 13.01 -14.06
N MET A 357 1.65 11.84 -14.58
CA MET A 357 2.60 11.73 -15.69
C MET A 357 2.03 12.31 -16.98
N LEU A 358 0.77 12.03 -17.31
CA LEU A 358 0.11 12.54 -18.51
C LEU A 358 -0.03 14.06 -18.48
N HIS A 359 -0.35 14.63 -17.32
CA HIS A 359 -0.51 16.07 -17.20
C HIS A 359 0.85 16.78 -17.20
N ALA A 360 1.87 16.24 -16.52
CA ALA A 360 3.24 16.75 -16.61
C ALA A 360 3.74 16.76 -18.06
N ALA A 361 3.50 15.67 -18.80
CA ALA A 361 3.83 15.58 -20.22
C ALA A 361 3.07 16.61 -21.08
N ALA A 362 1.79 16.84 -20.80
CA ALA A 362 0.99 17.81 -21.54
C ALA A 362 1.45 19.26 -21.33
N GLU A 363 1.98 19.58 -20.14
CA GLU A 363 2.58 20.87 -19.81
C GLU A 363 4.06 20.98 -20.23
N GLY A 364 4.64 19.93 -20.82
CA GLY A 364 6.04 19.91 -21.27
C GLY A 364 7.05 19.82 -20.13
N LEU A 365 6.66 19.27 -18.98
CA LEU A 365 7.50 19.12 -17.80
C LEU A 365 8.17 17.75 -17.77
N CYS A 366 9.45 17.73 -17.40
CA CYS A 366 10.14 16.51 -17.02
C CYS A 366 9.75 16.11 -15.60
N MET A 367 9.69 14.81 -15.34
CA MET A 367 9.39 14.23 -14.02
C MET A 367 10.49 13.24 -13.65
N LEU A 368 11.23 13.56 -12.61
CA LEU A 368 12.36 12.79 -12.10
C LEU A 368 12.07 12.34 -10.67
N GLU A 369 12.27 11.07 -10.39
CA GLU A 369 12.23 10.52 -9.04
C GLU A 369 13.53 10.83 -8.29
N THR A 370 13.50 10.95 -6.96
CA THR A 370 14.71 11.13 -6.13
C THR A 370 15.76 10.03 -6.31
N SER A 371 15.38 8.84 -6.78
CA SER A 371 16.29 7.75 -7.14
C SER A 371 17.07 7.98 -8.44
N GLY A 372 16.78 9.07 -9.17
CA GLY A 372 17.34 9.36 -10.50
C GLY A 372 16.52 8.76 -11.65
N ARG A 373 15.43 8.05 -11.36
CA ARG A 373 14.56 7.46 -12.38
C ARG A 373 13.72 8.53 -13.08
N VAL A 374 13.79 8.55 -14.42
CA VAL A 374 12.96 9.45 -15.25
C VAL A 374 11.62 8.78 -15.54
N TRP A 375 10.53 9.46 -15.18
CA TRP A 375 9.15 9.02 -15.43
C TRP A 375 8.51 9.75 -16.60
N VAL A 376 8.77 11.05 -16.74
CA VAL A 376 8.38 11.84 -17.92
C VAL A 376 9.61 12.52 -18.47
N ASN A 377 9.93 12.23 -19.73
CA ASN A 377 10.97 12.93 -20.46
C ASN A 377 10.32 13.86 -21.48
N ALA A 378 10.32 15.16 -21.15
CA ALA A 378 9.79 16.21 -22.00
C ALA A 378 10.87 17.03 -22.74
N SER A 379 12.09 16.50 -22.83
CA SER A 379 13.15 17.12 -23.63
C SER A 379 12.96 16.85 -25.13
N GLY A 380 13.56 17.70 -25.97
CA GLY A 380 13.44 17.63 -27.41
C GLY A 380 12.14 18.22 -27.96
N PRO A 381 11.91 18.13 -29.28
CA PRO A 381 10.72 18.68 -29.92
C PRO A 381 9.48 17.89 -29.55
N THR A 382 8.40 18.60 -29.21
CA THR A 382 7.08 18.00 -28.96
C THR A 382 6.52 17.37 -30.22
N THR A 383 6.01 16.14 -30.12
CA THR A 383 5.37 15.42 -31.22
C THR A 383 3.87 15.21 -30.95
N ASP A 384 3.09 14.99 -32.02
CA ASP A 384 1.66 14.66 -31.91
C ASP A 384 1.42 13.23 -31.37
N CYS A 385 2.48 12.45 -31.19
CA CYS A 385 2.47 11.14 -30.57
C CYS A 385 3.23 11.16 -29.24
N ARG A 386 2.84 10.26 -28.35
CA ARG A 386 3.56 9.94 -27.12
C ARG A 386 4.11 8.52 -27.20
N VAL A 387 5.19 8.28 -26.46
CA VAL A 387 5.80 6.96 -26.34
C VAL A 387 5.71 6.51 -24.89
N SER A 388 5.08 5.37 -24.64
CA SER A 388 4.98 4.78 -23.30
C SER A 388 5.82 3.49 -23.21
N LEU A 389 6.37 3.24 -22.02
CA LEU A 389 7.22 2.08 -21.73
C LEU A 389 6.56 1.19 -20.68
N ARG A 390 6.54 -0.13 -20.91
CA ARG A 390 6.10 -1.10 -19.89
C ARG A 390 7.07 -1.04 -18.71
N GLY A 391 6.54 -0.64 -17.55
CA GLY A 391 7.31 -0.18 -16.40
C GLY A 391 7.00 1.26 -15.98
N GLY A 392 6.18 1.99 -16.76
CA GLY A 392 5.52 3.24 -16.36
C GLY A 392 6.19 4.53 -16.83
N GLY A 393 7.20 4.50 -17.69
CA GLY A 393 7.82 5.72 -18.24
C GLY A 393 7.09 6.28 -19.47
N LEU A 394 7.18 7.61 -19.67
CA LEU A 394 6.58 8.35 -20.79
C LEU A 394 7.59 9.30 -21.45
N LEU A 395 7.70 9.25 -22.78
CA LEU A 395 8.47 10.20 -23.60
C LEU A 395 7.51 11.05 -24.44
N THR A 396 7.73 12.37 -24.43
CA THR A 396 6.88 13.31 -25.22
C THR A 396 7.48 13.67 -26.57
N SER A 397 8.77 13.35 -26.79
CA SER A 397 9.45 13.49 -28.07
C SER A 397 9.60 12.11 -28.73
N ALA A 398 8.71 11.80 -29.67
CA ALA A 398 8.77 10.57 -30.47
C ALA A 398 9.72 10.73 -31.67
N THR A 399 10.89 11.33 -31.49
CA THR A 399 11.88 11.49 -32.58
C THR A 399 12.62 10.17 -32.85
N PRO A 400 13.15 9.95 -34.07
CA PRO A 400 13.95 8.78 -34.37
C PRO A 400 15.13 8.60 -33.40
N GLU A 401 15.77 9.69 -33.00
CA GLU A 401 16.87 9.71 -32.04
C GLU A 401 16.43 9.25 -30.65
N ALA A 402 15.28 9.74 -30.17
CA ALA A 402 14.71 9.33 -28.89
C ALA A 402 14.31 7.85 -28.87
N LEU A 403 13.66 7.37 -29.94
CA LEU A 403 13.29 5.97 -30.10
C LEU A 403 14.51 5.05 -30.16
N HIS A 404 15.52 5.44 -30.92
CA HIS A 404 16.77 4.69 -31.03
C HIS A 404 17.46 4.56 -29.68
N SER A 405 17.67 5.68 -28.98
CA SER A 405 18.30 5.68 -27.65
C SER A 405 17.53 4.79 -26.66
N THR A 406 16.21 4.81 -26.71
CA THR A 406 15.35 4.05 -25.79
C THR A 406 15.44 2.55 -26.05
N LEU A 407 15.31 2.13 -27.32
CA LEU A 407 15.39 0.73 -27.71
C LEU A 407 16.80 0.16 -27.53
N GLU A 408 17.85 0.93 -27.83
CA GLU A 408 19.24 0.53 -27.61
C GLU A 408 19.54 0.29 -26.12
N SER A 409 19.04 1.16 -25.25
CA SER A 409 19.16 1.00 -23.80
C SER A 409 18.48 -0.27 -23.30
N ALA A 410 17.28 -0.58 -23.81
CA ALA A 410 16.54 -1.79 -23.45
C ALA A 410 17.28 -3.08 -23.85
N VAL A 411 17.91 -3.09 -25.03
CA VAL A 411 18.72 -4.22 -25.51
C VAL A 411 19.98 -4.40 -24.66
N ILE A 412 20.69 -3.30 -24.33
CA ILE A 412 21.90 -3.36 -23.50
C ILE A 412 21.60 -3.88 -22.09
N ALA A 413 20.45 -3.48 -21.53
CA ALA A 413 20.01 -3.93 -20.21
C ALA A 413 19.57 -5.41 -20.19
N GLY A 414 19.35 -6.03 -21.36
CA GLY A 414 18.88 -7.42 -21.45
C GLY A 414 17.45 -7.61 -20.94
N THR A 415 16.64 -6.55 -20.99
CA THR A 415 15.30 -6.52 -20.41
C THR A 415 14.34 -7.38 -21.22
N THR A 416 14.17 -8.64 -20.79
CA THR A 416 13.18 -9.55 -21.37
C THR A 416 11.79 -9.06 -20.95
N GLY A 417 10.85 -8.92 -21.90
CA GLY A 417 9.52 -8.39 -21.61
C GLY A 417 9.37 -6.86 -21.70
N PHE A 418 10.40 -6.16 -22.20
CA PHE A 418 10.29 -4.75 -22.58
C PHE A 418 9.20 -4.56 -23.65
N VAL A 419 8.37 -3.52 -23.48
CA VAL A 419 7.41 -3.08 -24.51
C VAL A 419 7.44 -1.56 -24.58
N LEU A 420 7.56 -1.04 -25.79
CA LEU A 420 7.44 0.36 -26.16
C LEU A 420 6.19 0.53 -27.02
N SER A 421 5.31 1.42 -26.60
CA SER A 421 4.06 1.74 -27.29
C SER A 421 4.11 3.15 -27.84
N VAL A 422 3.73 3.34 -29.09
CA VAL A 422 3.59 4.66 -29.74
C VAL A 422 2.14 4.88 -30.11
N GLU A 423 1.55 5.94 -29.57
CA GLU A 423 0.14 6.28 -29.75
C GLU A 423 -0.07 7.81 -29.81
N PRO A 424 -1.22 8.29 -30.28
CA PRO A 424 -1.52 9.72 -30.29
C PRO A 424 -1.41 10.34 -28.90
N ALA A 425 -0.85 11.54 -28.80
CA ALA A 425 -0.58 12.19 -27.52
C ALA A 425 -1.86 12.47 -26.70
N ARG A 426 -3.00 12.63 -27.37
CA ARG A 426 -4.32 12.89 -26.77
C ARG A 426 -5.42 12.12 -27.50
N ARG A 427 -6.56 11.88 -26.83
CA ARG A 427 -7.73 11.19 -27.41
C ARG A 427 -8.33 11.91 -28.61
N ASP A 428 -8.18 13.23 -28.69
CA ASP A 428 -8.66 14.08 -29.78
C ASP A 428 -7.61 14.31 -30.87
N THR A 429 -6.35 13.90 -30.63
CA THR A 429 -5.30 13.94 -31.65
C THR A 429 -5.54 12.81 -32.65
N PRO A 430 -5.67 13.11 -33.96
CA PRO A 430 -5.82 12.08 -34.96
C PRO A 430 -4.58 11.19 -35.01
N SER A 431 -4.78 9.89 -35.23
CA SER A 431 -3.66 8.98 -35.44
C SER A 431 -2.85 9.38 -36.69
N PRO A 432 -1.51 9.29 -36.64
CA PRO A 432 -0.66 9.51 -37.81
C PRO A 432 -1.07 8.66 -39.01
N VAL A 433 -1.50 7.41 -38.76
CA VAL A 433 -1.96 6.49 -39.80
C VAL A 433 -3.44 6.18 -39.59
N PRO A 434 -4.33 6.50 -40.54
CA PRO A 434 -5.77 6.27 -40.39
C PRO A 434 -6.14 4.82 -40.05
N GLY A 435 -6.91 4.65 -38.97
CA GLY A 435 -7.40 3.35 -38.50
C GLY A 435 -6.41 2.55 -37.67
N VAL A 436 -5.17 3.01 -37.50
CA VAL A 436 -4.19 2.47 -36.55
C VAL A 436 -4.27 3.30 -35.28
N ARG A 437 -4.49 2.66 -34.13
CA ARG A 437 -4.57 3.34 -32.83
C ARG A 437 -3.21 3.44 -32.16
N GLU A 438 -2.43 2.37 -32.26
CA GLU A 438 -1.20 2.20 -31.51
C GLU A 438 -0.28 1.23 -32.27
N LEU A 439 1.01 1.47 -32.16
CA LEU A 439 2.06 0.56 -32.62
C LEU A 439 2.95 0.19 -31.43
N GLN A 440 3.13 -1.10 -31.19
CA GLN A 440 3.92 -1.63 -30.07
C GLN A 440 5.15 -2.36 -30.58
N VAL A 441 6.28 -2.19 -29.89
CA VAL A 441 7.53 -2.93 -30.13
C VAL A 441 7.97 -3.57 -28.81
N GLY A 442 8.23 -4.87 -28.82
CA GLY A 442 8.69 -5.61 -27.65
C GLY A 442 9.93 -6.47 -27.91
N ILE A 443 10.61 -6.84 -26.83
CA ILE A 443 11.78 -7.74 -26.84
C ILE A 443 11.39 -9.08 -26.19
N GLY A 444 11.26 -10.12 -27.01
CA GLY A 444 11.11 -11.51 -26.57
C GLY A 444 12.46 -12.17 -26.29
N GLU A 445 12.45 -13.45 -25.88
CA GLU A 445 13.67 -14.15 -25.43
C GLU A 445 14.81 -14.13 -26.48
N ARG A 446 14.52 -13.99 -27.79
CA ARG A 446 15.52 -13.92 -28.88
C ARG A 446 15.09 -13.12 -30.11
N CYS A 447 13.96 -12.41 -30.08
CA CYS A 447 13.42 -11.72 -31.25
C CYS A 447 12.69 -10.43 -30.86
N TRP A 448 12.50 -9.57 -31.85
CA TRP A 448 11.59 -8.44 -31.75
C TRP A 448 10.16 -8.92 -32.02
N ILE A 449 9.20 -8.31 -31.34
CA ILE A 449 7.77 -8.51 -31.56
C ILE A 449 7.19 -7.13 -31.87
N VAL A 450 6.37 -7.01 -32.91
CA VAL A 450 5.80 -5.71 -33.29
C VAL A 450 4.31 -5.87 -33.55
N HIS A 451 3.49 -5.21 -32.73
CA HIS A 451 2.05 -5.26 -32.87
C HIS A 451 1.47 -3.96 -33.42
N LEU A 452 0.58 -4.10 -34.40
CA LEU A 452 -0.24 -3.03 -34.92
C LEU A 452 -1.66 -3.17 -34.34
N LEU A 453 -2.09 -2.19 -33.55
CA LEU A 453 -3.43 -2.15 -32.99
C LEU A 453 -4.27 -1.20 -33.82
N THR A 454 -5.43 -1.67 -34.27
CA THR A 454 -6.35 -0.93 -35.14
C THR A 454 -7.74 -0.85 -34.53
N ASP A 455 -8.63 -0.08 -35.13
CA ASP A 455 -10.05 -0.05 -34.74
C ASP A 455 -10.75 -1.43 -34.87
N GLY A 456 -10.22 -2.31 -35.72
CA GLY A 456 -10.86 -3.57 -36.10
C GLY A 456 -10.10 -4.83 -35.69
N GLY A 457 -8.97 -4.70 -34.99
CA GLY A 457 -8.14 -5.87 -34.68
C GLY A 457 -6.71 -5.54 -34.23
N ARG A 458 -6.00 -6.59 -33.79
CA ARG A 458 -4.58 -6.60 -33.44
C ARG A 458 -3.84 -7.49 -34.43
N PHE A 459 -2.71 -7.00 -34.94
CA PHE A 459 -1.90 -7.70 -35.92
C PHE A 459 -0.45 -7.79 -35.45
N ASP A 460 0.21 -8.91 -35.73
CA ASP A 460 1.64 -9.11 -35.49
C ASP A 460 2.44 -9.01 -36.79
N LEU A 461 3.62 -8.40 -36.72
CA LEU A 461 4.50 -8.24 -37.86
C LEU A 461 5.27 -9.55 -38.09
N VAL A 462 5.04 -10.20 -39.22
CA VAL A 462 5.58 -11.54 -39.50
C VAL A 462 7.11 -11.55 -39.55
N ASP A 463 7.73 -10.49 -40.08
CA ASP A 463 9.19 -10.32 -40.08
C ASP A 463 9.55 -8.90 -39.59
N PRO A 464 9.73 -8.73 -38.27
CA PRO A 464 10.05 -7.44 -37.69
C PRO A 464 11.51 -7.02 -37.99
N GLY A 465 12.38 -7.95 -38.38
CA GLY A 465 13.82 -7.72 -38.48
C GLY A 465 14.57 -8.10 -37.20
N GLN A 466 15.84 -7.70 -37.10
CA GLN A 466 16.75 -8.19 -36.05
C GLN A 466 17.45 -7.09 -35.27
N THR A 467 17.38 -5.84 -35.73
CA THR A 467 18.16 -4.74 -35.18
C THR A 467 17.26 -3.62 -34.63
N VAL A 468 17.82 -2.82 -33.71
CA VAL A 468 17.17 -1.59 -33.24
C VAL A 468 16.82 -0.66 -34.40
N ALA A 469 17.67 -0.58 -35.43
CA ALA A 469 17.43 0.24 -36.61
C ALA A 469 16.18 -0.21 -37.40
N ASP A 470 15.91 -1.52 -37.46
CA ASP A 470 14.70 -2.06 -38.09
C ASP A 470 13.45 -1.58 -37.33
N MET A 471 13.49 -1.63 -35.99
CA MET A 471 12.38 -1.20 -35.13
C MET A 471 12.13 0.31 -35.24
N VAL A 472 13.20 1.11 -35.18
CA VAL A 472 13.11 2.56 -35.36
C VAL A 472 12.54 2.92 -36.73
N THR A 473 12.86 2.14 -37.77
CA THR A 473 12.28 2.34 -39.10
C THR A 473 10.76 2.13 -39.08
N VAL A 474 10.27 1.03 -38.52
CA VAL A 474 8.82 0.73 -38.43
C VAL A 474 8.09 1.80 -37.63
N LEU A 475 8.64 2.23 -36.49
CA LEU A 475 8.07 3.29 -35.66
C LEU A 475 8.04 4.65 -36.39
N THR A 476 9.09 4.98 -37.14
CA THR A 476 9.18 6.23 -37.90
C THR A 476 8.21 6.24 -39.09
N GLU A 477 8.00 5.11 -39.75
CA GLU A 477 6.97 4.95 -40.79
C GLU A 477 5.58 5.29 -40.23
N TYR A 478 5.25 4.77 -39.04
CA TYR A 478 4.01 5.14 -38.35
C TYR A 478 3.95 6.63 -38.01
N LEU A 479 4.98 7.18 -37.34
CA LEU A 479 5.01 8.59 -36.90
C LEU A 479 4.93 9.60 -38.05
N SER A 480 5.52 9.27 -39.19
CA SER A 480 5.48 10.11 -40.40
C SER A 480 4.16 10.00 -41.19
N GLY A 481 3.28 9.07 -40.79
CA GLY A 481 2.02 8.80 -41.48
C GLY A 481 2.21 8.07 -42.82
N ASP A 482 3.32 7.33 -43.01
CA ASP A 482 3.57 6.56 -44.23
C ASP A 482 2.74 5.27 -44.23
N GLU A 483 1.46 5.44 -44.53
CA GLU A 483 0.48 4.35 -44.61
C GLU A 483 0.90 3.26 -45.61
N THR A 484 1.59 3.64 -46.69
CA THR A 484 2.00 2.67 -47.72
C THR A 484 3.10 1.78 -47.18
N ALA A 485 4.16 2.37 -46.60
CA ALA A 485 5.26 1.61 -46.01
C ALA A 485 4.77 0.67 -44.89
N LEU A 486 3.87 1.16 -44.03
CA LEU A 486 3.35 0.36 -42.90
C LEU A 486 2.45 -0.79 -43.38
N ARG A 487 1.57 -0.56 -44.36
CA ARG A 487 0.62 -1.59 -44.85
C ARG A 487 1.21 -2.58 -45.85
N ASP A 488 2.29 -2.22 -46.55
CA ASP A 488 2.98 -3.13 -47.48
C ASP A 488 3.78 -4.24 -46.75
N ARG A 489 3.95 -4.12 -45.43
CA ARG A 489 4.50 -5.17 -44.57
C ARG A 489 3.51 -6.33 -44.40
N GLU A 490 4.04 -7.52 -44.16
CA GLU A 490 3.21 -8.71 -43.92
C GLU A 490 2.78 -8.76 -42.45
N TRP A 491 1.47 -8.62 -42.23
CA TRP A 491 0.84 -8.62 -40.91
C TRP A 491 -0.04 -9.85 -40.75
N GLU A 492 0.10 -10.55 -39.62
CA GLU A 492 -0.78 -11.66 -39.23
C GLU A 492 -1.86 -11.16 -38.28
N ASP A 493 -3.13 -11.45 -38.59
CA ASP A 493 -4.27 -11.11 -37.72
C ASP A 493 -4.32 -12.04 -36.49
N ILE A 494 -4.18 -11.45 -35.32
CA ILE A 494 -4.25 -12.12 -34.02
C ILE A 494 -5.48 -11.70 -33.20
N SER A 495 -6.46 -11.04 -33.83
CA SER A 495 -7.63 -10.43 -33.17
C SER A 495 -8.63 -11.44 -32.60
N GLU A 496 -8.80 -12.58 -33.26
CA GLU A 496 -9.76 -13.62 -32.86
C GLU A 496 -9.10 -14.85 -32.22
N GLY A 497 -7.82 -14.77 -31.82
CA GLY A 497 -7.11 -15.88 -31.16
C GLY A 497 -7.33 -17.22 -31.86
N LYS A 498 -6.58 -17.50 -32.93
CA LYS A 498 -6.70 -18.77 -33.67
C LYS A 498 -6.79 -19.96 -32.70
N VAL A 499 -7.77 -20.81 -32.98
CA VAL A 499 -7.93 -22.22 -32.54
C VAL A 499 -6.58 -22.81 -32.11
N PRO A 500 -6.48 -23.42 -30.91
CA PRO A 500 -5.22 -23.74 -30.28
C PRO A 500 -4.40 -24.66 -31.17
N ASP A 501 -3.32 -24.12 -31.72
CA ASP A 501 -2.12 -24.91 -31.89
C ASP A 501 -1.37 -24.91 -30.55
N GLU A 502 -0.31 -25.71 -30.44
CA GLU A 502 0.49 -25.86 -29.22
C GLU A 502 1.05 -24.51 -28.69
N THR A 503 0.90 -23.41 -29.45
CA THR A 503 1.34 -22.06 -29.09
C THR A 503 0.31 -21.19 -28.38
N THR A 504 -0.96 -21.62 -28.21
CA THR A 504 -2.00 -20.89 -27.46
C THR A 504 -2.91 -21.78 -26.59
N ARG A 505 -2.37 -22.93 -26.15
CA ARG A 505 -3.07 -23.97 -25.37
C ARG A 505 -3.66 -23.48 -24.05
N TRP A 506 -3.09 -22.45 -23.44
CA TRP A 506 -3.37 -22.09 -22.05
C TRP A 506 -4.24 -20.84 -21.96
N GLN A 507 -5.14 -20.81 -20.99
CA GLN A 507 -5.89 -19.62 -20.62
C GLN A 507 -5.49 -19.18 -19.22
N LEU A 508 -5.05 -17.94 -19.10
CA LEU A 508 -4.75 -17.30 -17.83
C LEU A 508 -5.94 -16.50 -17.37
N SER A 509 -6.29 -16.67 -16.10
CA SER A 509 -7.33 -15.89 -15.44
C SER A 509 -6.84 -15.48 -14.05
N ASP A 510 -7.23 -14.30 -13.60
CA ASP A 510 -6.83 -13.77 -12.29
C ASP A 510 -7.98 -13.12 -11.53
N SER A 511 -7.76 -12.84 -10.24
CA SER A 511 -8.76 -12.21 -9.37
C SER A 511 -9.08 -10.76 -9.71
N ALA A 512 -8.30 -10.11 -10.59
CA ALA A 512 -8.59 -8.78 -11.14
C ALA A 512 -9.55 -8.83 -12.35
N GLY A 513 -9.97 -10.04 -12.76
CA GLY A 513 -10.92 -10.25 -13.85
C GLY A 513 -10.28 -10.25 -15.22
N ASN A 514 -8.96 -10.34 -15.30
CA ASN A 514 -8.28 -10.49 -16.57
C ASN A 514 -8.41 -11.93 -17.10
N VAL A 515 -8.57 -12.07 -18.42
CA VAL A 515 -8.62 -13.37 -19.09
C VAL A 515 -7.85 -13.29 -20.40
N PHE A 516 -6.84 -14.15 -20.58
CA PHE A 516 -5.98 -14.17 -21.75
C PHE A 516 -5.73 -15.59 -22.23
N ASN A 517 -5.67 -15.82 -23.54
CA ASN A 517 -5.21 -17.09 -24.12
C ASN A 517 -3.76 -16.91 -24.56
N VAL A 518 -2.89 -17.83 -24.14
CA VAL A 518 -1.43 -17.70 -24.23
C VAL A 518 -0.76 -19.03 -24.53
N GLY A 519 0.47 -18.96 -25.02
CA GLY A 519 1.34 -20.11 -25.22
C GLY A 519 2.05 -20.58 -23.96
N GLU A 520 2.60 -21.79 -24.01
CA GLU A 520 3.36 -22.38 -22.89
C GLU A 520 4.48 -21.46 -22.38
N ALA A 521 5.28 -20.92 -23.30
CA ALA A 521 6.35 -19.98 -22.98
C ALA A 521 5.82 -18.69 -22.33
N GLU A 522 4.63 -18.24 -22.73
CA GLU A 522 4.00 -17.06 -22.16
C GLU A 522 3.41 -17.34 -20.78
N VAL A 523 2.97 -18.56 -20.48
CA VAL A 523 2.59 -18.94 -19.11
C VAL A 523 3.80 -18.90 -18.18
N HIS A 524 4.95 -19.40 -18.62
CA HIS A 524 6.20 -19.35 -17.84
C HIS A 524 6.67 -17.94 -17.51
N VAL A 525 6.33 -16.98 -18.37
CA VAL A 525 6.60 -15.56 -18.16
C VAL A 525 5.49 -14.90 -17.33
N ALA A 526 4.23 -15.22 -17.62
CA ALA A 526 3.08 -14.57 -17.01
C ALA A 526 2.80 -15.04 -15.59
N VAL A 527 3.08 -16.30 -15.23
CA VAL A 527 2.87 -16.83 -13.88
C VAL A 527 3.71 -16.07 -12.85
N PRO A 528 5.04 -15.94 -12.98
CA PRO A 528 5.82 -15.14 -12.02
C PRO A 528 5.47 -13.64 -12.05
N MET A 529 4.97 -13.13 -13.18
CA MET A 529 4.67 -11.70 -13.39
C MET A 529 3.26 -11.28 -12.94
N ASN A 530 2.29 -12.20 -12.94
CA ASN A 530 0.90 -11.99 -12.54
C ASN A 530 0.63 -12.57 -11.14
N TYR A 531 1.65 -12.83 -10.31
CA TYR A 531 1.47 -13.00 -8.87
C TYR A 531 1.79 -11.68 -8.17
N ALA A 532 1.00 -10.66 -8.50
CA ALA A 532 1.04 -9.39 -7.81
C ALA A 532 0.56 -9.59 -6.34
N PRO A 533 1.04 -8.79 -5.37
CA PRO A 533 0.76 -8.99 -3.94
C PRO A 533 -0.74 -8.88 -3.55
N ASP A 534 -1.55 -8.38 -4.46
CA ASP A 534 -2.99 -8.08 -4.39
C ASP A 534 -3.87 -9.05 -5.19
N LEU A 535 -3.27 -10.04 -5.87
CA LEU A 535 -4.04 -11.11 -6.49
C LEU A 535 -4.38 -12.17 -5.46
N ASP A 536 -5.67 -12.31 -5.18
CA ASP A 536 -6.21 -13.33 -4.27
C ASP A 536 -6.05 -14.73 -4.89
N TRP A 537 -6.25 -14.84 -6.20
CA TRP A 537 -6.05 -16.10 -6.93
C TRP A 537 -5.56 -15.88 -8.36
N PHE A 538 -4.85 -16.87 -8.88
CA PHE A 538 -4.41 -16.96 -10.26
C PHE A 538 -4.64 -18.38 -10.80
N GLN A 539 -5.19 -18.49 -12.00
CA GLN A 539 -5.58 -19.75 -12.63
C GLN A 539 -4.98 -19.89 -14.03
N VAL A 540 -4.48 -21.09 -14.33
CA VAL A 540 -4.11 -21.56 -15.66
C VAL A 540 -5.07 -22.70 -16.04
N ALA A 541 -5.88 -22.49 -17.07
CA ALA A 541 -6.78 -23.50 -17.62
C ALA A 541 -6.27 -24.07 -18.94
N ASP A 542 -6.36 -25.39 -19.11
CA ASP A 542 -6.04 -26.06 -20.38
C ASP A 542 -7.24 -25.95 -21.34
N GLN A 543 -7.03 -25.32 -22.48
CA GLN A 543 -8.07 -25.17 -23.50
C GLN A 543 -8.18 -26.41 -24.42
N VAL A 544 -7.18 -27.30 -24.40
CA VAL A 544 -7.15 -28.55 -25.17
C VAL A 544 -7.83 -29.69 -24.43
N VAL A 545 -7.75 -29.68 -23.09
CA VAL A 545 -8.49 -30.61 -22.20
C VAL A 545 -9.55 -29.79 -21.45
N PRO A 546 -10.77 -29.66 -22.00
CA PRO A 546 -11.77 -28.75 -21.45
C PRO A 546 -12.11 -29.09 -20.00
N GLY A 547 -12.05 -28.08 -19.14
CA GLY A 547 -12.35 -28.21 -17.71
C GLY A 547 -11.13 -28.50 -16.84
N ASP A 548 -9.96 -28.71 -17.43
CA ASP A 548 -8.72 -28.83 -16.66
C ASP A 548 -8.15 -27.48 -16.30
N TYR A 549 -7.73 -27.35 -15.04
CA TYR A 549 -7.10 -26.14 -14.56
C TYR A 549 -6.26 -26.38 -13.32
N ILE A 550 -5.29 -25.49 -13.13
CA ILE A 550 -4.61 -25.30 -11.85
C ILE A 550 -4.79 -23.86 -11.39
N THR A 551 -5.11 -23.68 -10.12
CA THR A 551 -5.28 -22.38 -9.47
C THR A 551 -4.38 -22.34 -8.26
N ALA A 552 -3.71 -21.22 -8.00
CA ALA A 552 -3.26 -20.93 -6.64
C ALA A 552 -4.05 -19.77 -6.08
N ASP A 553 -4.46 -19.93 -4.83
CA ASP A 553 -5.24 -18.98 -4.05
C ASP A 553 -4.48 -18.71 -2.73
N ARG A 554 -4.56 -17.49 -2.23
CA ARG A 554 -3.91 -17.09 -1.00
C ARG A 554 -4.65 -17.69 0.21
N HIS A 555 -3.96 -18.52 0.97
CA HIS A 555 -4.52 -19.24 2.11
C HIS A 555 -3.95 -18.71 3.43
N LEU A 556 -4.82 -18.34 4.38
CA LEU A 556 -4.43 -17.87 5.72
C LEU A 556 -3.35 -16.77 5.71
N GLY A 557 -3.44 -15.85 4.74
CA GLY A 557 -2.65 -14.60 4.63
C GLY A 557 -1.16 -14.76 4.25
N THR A 558 -0.52 -15.88 4.61
CA THR A 558 0.92 -16.13 4.41
C THR A 558 1.23 -17.42 3.64
N GLN A 559 0.27 -18.32 3.48
CA GLN A 559 0.42 -19.58 2.74
C GLN A 559 -0.37 -19.53 1.43
N TRP A 560 -0.16 -20.51 0.57
CA TRP A 560 -0.83 -20.65 -0.72
C TRP A 560 -1.52 -22.00 -0.81
N SER A 561 -2.79 -21.98 -1.20
CA SER A 561 -3.57 -23.16 -1.55
C SER A 561 -3.52 -23.34 -3.06
N VAL A 562 -2.76 -24.31 -3.53
CA VAL A 562 -2.73 -24.72 -4.94
C VAL A 562 -3.77 -25.82 -5.14
N MET A 563 -4.61 -25.66 -6.14
CA MET A 563 -5.76 -26.50 -6.43
C MET A 563 -5.69 -26.93 -7.88
N TRP A 564 -5.82 -28.22 -8.14
CA TRP A 564 -5.89 -28.76 -9.48
C TRP A 564 -7.19 -29.57 -9.62
N GLY A 565 -7.94 -29.29 -10.68
CA GLY A 565 -9.23 -29.90 -10.93
C GLY A 565 -9.37 -30.37 -12.38
N HIS A 566 -10.02 -31.53 -12.53
CA HIS A 566 -10.49 -32.06 -13.81
C HIS A 566 -11.99 -31.75 -13.95
N ASP A 567 -12.44 -31.37 -15.14
CA ASP A 567 -13.83 -30.96 -15.42
C ASP A 567 -14.37 -29.92 -14.41
N PHE A 568 -13.63 -28.83 -14.21
CA PHE A 568 -13.92 -27.78 -13.23
C PHE A 568 -13.99 -28.27 -11.77
N GLY A 569 -13.37 -29.42 -11.49
CA GLY A 569 -13.35 -30.04 -10.17
C GLY A 569 -14.54 -30.96 -9.91
N GLU A 570 -15.39 -31.26 -10.90
CA GLU A 570 -16.54 -32.15 -10.74
C GLU A 570 -16.15 -33.64 -10.69
N GLU A 571 -15.11 -34.06 -11.42
CA GLU A 571 -14.66 -35.45 -11.44
C GLU A 571 -13.58 -35.76 -10.40
N THR A 572 -12.60 -34.86 -10.23
CA THR A 572 -11.50 -35.05 -9.28
C THR A 572 -10.91 -33.70 -8.90
N TYR A 573 -10.69 -33.50 -7.60
CA TYR A 573 -10.21 -32.24 -7.05
C TYR A 573 -9.08 -32.50 -6.05
N TYR A 574 -7.93 -31.88 -6.31
CA TYR A 574 -6.73 -32.05 -5.51
C TYR A 574 -6.28 -30.70 -4.97
N GLN A 575 -5.87 -30.69 -3.71
CA GLN A 575 -5.36 -29.51 -3.05
C GLN A 575 -3.98 -29.77 -2.48
N ARG A 576 -3.16 -28.73 -2.46
CA ARG A 576 -1.91 -28.71 -1.73
C ARG A 576 -1.65 -27.33 -1.17
N ILE A 577 -1.35 -27.27 0.13
CA ILE A 577 -0.95 -26.04 0.79
C ILE A 577 0.59 -25.95 0.77
N VAL A 578 1.11 -24.81 0.36
CA VAL A 578 2.55 -24.50 0.33
C VAL A 578 2.83 -23.19 1.05
N ASP A 579 4.03 -23.06 1.61
CA ASP A 579 4.38 -21.95 2.51
C ASP A 579 4.81 -20.69 1.75
N THR A 580 5.18 -20.79 0.48
CA THR A 580 5.74 -19.68 -0.30
C THR A 580 5.07 -19.53 -1.66
N ARG A 581 5.13 -18.30 -2.19
CA ARG A 581 4.68 -17.97 -3.55
C ARG A 581 5.45 -18.76 -4.60
N GLU A 582 6.77 -18.84 -4.42
CA GLU A 582 7.68 -19.54 -5.33
C GLU A 582 7.35 -21.05 -5.38
N ASP A 583 6.93 -21.65 -4.27
CA ASP A 583 6.47 -23.04 -4.26
C ASP A 583 5.13 -23.22 -5.00
N ALA A 584 4.23 -22.24 -4.92
CA ALA A 584 2.96 -22.25 -5.64
C ALA A 584 3.17 -22.08 -7.16
N GLU A 585 4.02 -21.13 -7.56
CA GLU A 585 4.46 -20.94 -8.95
C GLU A 585 5.11 -22.23 -9.48
N SER A 586 6.00 -22.85 -8.70
CA SER A 586 6.65 -24.10 -9.10
C SER A 586 5.66 -25.24 -9.36
N LEU A 587 4.50 -25.27 -8.69
CA LEU A 587 3.46 -26.27 -8.94
C LEU A 587 2.69 -25.96 -10.23
N ILE A 588 2.47 -24.68 -10.56
CA ILE A 588 1.87 -24.27 -11.83
C ILE A 588 2.79 -24.58 -13.01
N HIS A 589 4.08 -24.28 -12.89
CA HIS A 589 5.05 -24.66 -13.92
C HIS A 589 5.14 -26.19 -14.07
N ALA A 590 5.10 -26.95 -12.98
CA ALA A 590 5.09 -28.41 -13.03
C ALA A 590 3.84 -28.99 -13.70
N TYR A 591 2.67 -28.36 -13.53
CA TYR A 591 1.43 -28.76 -14.20
C TYR A 591 1.53 -28.64 -15.73
N ILE A 592 2.31 -27.67 -16.20
CA ILE A 592 2.52 -27.38 -17.62
C ILE A 592 3.61 -28.28 -18.22
N ASP A 593 4.72 -28.45 -17.49
CA ASP A 593 5.96 -29.04 -18.02
C ASP A 593 6.08 -30.55 -17.82
N GLU A 594 5.43 -31.10 -16.79
CA GLU A 594 5.64 -32.49 -16.36
C GLU A 594 4.55 -33.42 -16.89
N SER A 595 4.87 -34.72 -16.94
CA SER A 595 3.82 -35.71 -17.17
C SER A 595 2.87 -35.76 -15.98
N GLU A 596 1.58 -36.02 -16.21
CA GLU A 596 0.56 -36.13 -15.16
C GLU A 596 0.99 -37.07 -14.02
N GLN A 597 1.66 -38.18 -14.35
CA GLN A 597 2.17 -39.13 -13.36
C GLN A 597 3.25 -38.54 -12.45
N GLU A 598 4.14 -37.69 -12.98
CA GLU A 598 5.19 -37.01 -12.21
C GLU A 598 4.60 -35.86 -11.39
N PHE A 599 3.68 -35.10 -12.00
CA PHE A 599 2.97 -34.02 -11.34
C PHE A 599 2.16 -34.50 -10.12
N LEU A 600 1.41 -35.60 -10.26
CA LEU A 600 0.65 -36.23 -9.18
C LEU A 600 1.53 -36.80 -8.06
N ALA A 601 2.77 -37.20 -8.37
CA ALA A 601 3.69 -37.75 -7.37
C ALA A 601 4.22 -36.69 -6.40
N ARG A 602 3.92 -35.40 -6.62
CA ARG A 602 4.39 -34.29 -5.79
C ARG A 602 3.74 -34.24 -4.40
N GLY A 603 2.72 -35.06 -4.10
CA GLY A 603 2.14 -35.16 -2.76
C GLY A 603 0.93 -34.24 -2.58
N TRP A 604 -0.09 -34.50 -3.39
CA TRP A 604 -1.39 -33.83 -3.36
C TRP A 604 -2.34 -34.49 -2.36
N ASP A 605 -3.17 -33.70 -1.71
CA ASP A 605 -4.31 -34.19 -0.92
C ASP A 605 -5.55 -34.25 -1.83
N LEU A 606 -6.17 -35.43 -1.92
CA LEU A 606 -7.45 -35.58 -2.62
C LEU A 606 -8.55 -34.98 -1.74
N VAL A 607 -9.32 -34.07 -2.30
CA VAL A 607 -10.48 -33.46 -1.64
C VAL A 607 -11.71 -34.22 -2.10
N ASP A 608 -12.32 -35.00 -1.21
CA ASP A 608 -13.55 -35.74 -1.50
C ASP A 608 -14.73 -34.76 -1.67
N ASN A 609 -15.35 -34.77 -2.86
CA ASN A 609 -16.54 -33.98 -3.20
C ASN A 609 -17.84 -34.63 -2.70
N ASP A 610 -17.91 -35.00 -1.41
CA ASP A 610 -19.13 -35.57 -0.79
C ASP A 610 -20.15 -34.49 -0.36
#